data_AF-A0A3D5MMX7-F1
#
_entry.id   AF-A0A3D5MMX7-F1
#
_cell.length_a   1.000
_cell.length_b   1.000
_cell.length_c   1.000
_cell.angle_alpha   90.00
_cell.angle_beta   90.00
_cell.angle_gamma   90.00
#
_symmetry.space_group_name_H-M   'P 1'
#
loop_
_entity.id
_entity.type
_entity.pdbx_description
1 polymer ?
#
loop_
_entity_poly.entity_id
_entity_poly.type
_entity_poly.pdbx_seq_one_letter_code
_entity_poly.pdbx_strand_id
1 'polypeptide(L)'
;MGVVCAPADRPVRPPRPEADTLVDLFARSNGKRIVLILETFPFFMVGRLVGMGPGTIAVKAEEGVSIEFVGRRFYILVDTIAAFFIEEPDHPIPSLSNIPPTPGLRASEATADRSVSDDDVDPRYNLLQLVGQTLLFVLRPEQLAILGQTFRPICVATLEAAAADYVRLSTVNIRWSSAPEWVFPTPLFVPNTQIAVFLPFSRDIRFPLAQ
;
A
#
# COMPACT_ATOMS: atom_id res chain seq x y z
N MET A 1 -66.70 -21.91 -24.86
CA MET A 1 -66.36 -21.95 -23.42
C MET A 1 -64.89 -22.33 -23.33
N GLY A 2 -63.99 -21.34 -23.31
CA GLY A 2 -62.54 -21.57 -23.35
C GLY A 2 -61.94 -21.37 -21.96
N VAL A 3 -61.31 -22.41 -21.43
CA VAL A 3 -60.62 -22.38 -20.13
C VAL A 3 -59.25 -21.74 -20.33
N VAL A 4 -59.03 -20.58 -19.70
CA VAL A 4 -57.73 -19.92 -19.64
C VAL A 4 -56.97 -20.48 -18.44
N CYS A 5 -55.91 -21.26 -18.69
CA CYS A 5 -54.99 -21.69 -17.64
C CYS A 5 -54.15 -20.50 -17.17
N ALA A 6 -54.17 -20.22 -15.87
CA ALA A 6 -53.29 -19.25 -15.24
C ALA A 6 -51.82 -19.73 -15.27
N PRO A 7 -50.83 -18.82 -15.40
CA PRO A 7 -49.43 -19.20 -15.43
C PRO A 7 -48.98 -19.67 -14.04
N ALA A 8 -48.26 -20.79 -14.02
CA ALA A 8 -47.68 -21.37 -12.81
C ALA A 8 -46.69 -20.40 -12.15
N ASP A 9 -46.87 -20.19 -10.85
CA ASP A 9 -46.03 -19.39 -9.99
C ASP A 9 -44.60 -19.97 -9.99
N ARG A 10 -43.61 -19.18 -10.44
CA ARG A 10 -42.22 -19.64 -10.44
C ARG A 10 -41.72 -19.64 -9.00
N PRO A 11 -41.05 -20.70 -8.53
CA PRO A 11 -40.43 -20.69 -7.20
C PRO A 11 -39.42 -19.55 -7.14
N VAL A 12 -39.65 -18.61 -6.20
CA VAL A 12 -38.71 -17.54 -5.88
C VAL A 12 -37.44 -18.20 -5.37
N ARG A 13 -36.37 -18.11 -6.15
CA ARG A 13 -35.05 -18.61 -5.75
C ARG A 13 -34.67 -17.90 -4.45
N PRO A 14 -34.25 -18.63 -3.39
CA PRO A 14 -33.76 -17.96 -2.18
C PRO A 14 -32.61 -17.02 -2.57
N PRO A 15 -32.50 -15.83 -1.94
CA PRO A 15 -31.39 -14.94 -2.20
C PRO A 15 -30.09 -15.72 -1.96
N ARG A 16 -29.15 -15.60 -2.92
CA ARG A 16 -27.78 -16.08 -2.70
C ARG A 16 -27.27 -15.41 -1.42
N PRO A 17 -26.59 -16.13 -0.51
CA PRO A 17 -25.86 -15.45 0.55
C PRO A 17 -24.96 -14.40 -0.11
N GLU A 18 -25.07 -13.15 0.33
CA GLU A 18 -24.24 -12.06 -0.19
C GLU A 18 -22.78 -12.50 -0.09
N ALA A 19 -22.07 -12.47 -1.21
CA ALA A 19 -20.66 -12.82 -1.21
C ALA A 19 -19.93 -11.88 -0.25
N ASP A 20 -19.09 -12.44 0.63
CA ASP A 20 -18.26 -11.65 1.54
C ASP A 20 -17.62 -10.48 0.79
N THR A 21 -17.73 -9.28 1.33
CA THR A 21 -17.01 -8.15 0.75
C THR A 21 -15.51 -8.34 0.94
N LEU A 22 -14.69 -7.71 0.10
CA LEU A 22 -13.23 -7.70 0.29
C LEU A 22 -12.82 -7.18 1.67
N VAL A 23 -13.59 -6.22 2.20
CA VAL A 23 -13.39 -5.67 3.54
C VAL A 23 -13.61 -6.76 4.59
N ASP A 24 -14.68 -7.54 4.49
CA ASP A 24 -14.96 -8.64 5.43
C ASP A 24 -13.87 -9.72 5.38
N LEU A 25 -13.33 -9.98 4.19
CA LEU A 25 -12.23 -10.92 3.98
C LEU A 25 -10.93 -10.48 4.65
N PHE A 26 -10.55 -9.22 4.51
CA PHE A 26 -9.36 -8.72 5.19
C PHE A 26 -9.57 -8.60 6.71
N ALA A 27 -10.77 -8.21 7.16
CA ALA A 27 -11.10 -8.11 8.59
C ALA A 27 -10.87 -9.44 9.33
N ARG A 28 -11.37 -10.55 8.78
CA ARG A 28 -11.19 -11.89 9.38
C ARG A 28 -9.79 -12.47 9.24
N SER A 29 -8.98 -11.87 8.37
CA SER A 29 -7.63 -12.36 8.04
C SER A 29 -6.54 -11.61 8.80
N ASN A 30 -6.91 -10.74 9.74
CA ASN A 30 -5.94 -10.01 10.54
C ASN A 30 -4.96 -10.97 11.24
N GLY A 31 -3.68 -10.63 11.20
CA GLY A 31 -2.59 -11.45 11.70
C GLY A 31 -2.11 -12.53 10.74
N LYS A 32 -2.77 -12.83 9.61
CA LYS A 32 -2.28 -13.80 8.62
C LYS A 32 -1.20 -13.20 7.71
N ARG A 33 -0.32 -14.04 7.15
CA ARG A 33 0.55 -13.60 6.05
C ARG A 33 -0.28 -13.37 4.80
N ILE A 34 0.16 -12.44 3.98
CA ILE A 34 -0.50 -12.03 2.75
C ILE A 34 0.56 -11.76 1.67
N VAL A 35 0.29 -12.22 0.45
CA VAL A 35 0.95 -11.75 -0.77
C VAL A 35 0.08 -10.66 -1.39
N LEU A 36 0.70 -9.55 -1.75
CA LEU A 36 0.06 -8.46 -2.47
C LEU A 36 0.78 -8.22 -3.79
N ILE A 37 0.00 -8.09 -4.85
CA ILE A 37 0.41 -7.50 -6.12
C ILE A 37 -0.32 -6.17 -6.23
N LEU A 38 0.45 -5.09 -6.31
CA LEU A 38 -0.05 -3.73 -6.33
C LEU A 38 0.13 -3.12 -7.72
N GLU A 39 -0.77 -2.20 -8.09
CA GLU A 39 -0.60 -1.41 -9.32
C GLU A 39 0.57 -0.41 -9.24
N THR A 40 1.07 -0.19 -8.02
CA THR A 40 2.10 0.79 -7.67
C THR A 40 3.20 0.17 -6.81
N PHE A 41 4.28 0.91 -6.55
CA PHE A 41 5.36 0.42 -5.69
C PHE A 41 4.86 0.16 -4.24
N PRO A 42 5.35 -0.90 -3.55
CA PRO A 42 6.17 -1.99 -4.09
C PRO A 42 5.26 -2.99 -4.80
N PHE A 43 5.37 -3.09 -6.12
CA PHE A 43 4.48 -3.86 -7.02
C PHE A 43 4.17 -5.28 -6.56
N PHE A 44 5.05 -5.83 -5.75
CA PHE A 44 4.91 -7.10 -5.07
C PHE A 44 5.40 -6.94 -3.63
N MET A 45 4.67 -7.51 -2.67
CA MET A 45 5.18 -7.69 -1.31
C MET A 45 4.57 -8.93 -0.65
N VAL A 46 5.35 -9.56 0.21
CA VAL A 46 4.86 -10.51 1.20
C VAL A 46 4.96 -9.85 2.56
N GLY A 47 3.91 -9.94 3.36
CA GLY A 47 3.91 -9.39 4.69
C GLY A 47 2.82 -9.98 5.57
N ARG A 48 2.65 -9.41 6.75
CA ARG A 48 1.57 -9.77 7.67
C ARG A 48 0.51 -8.68 7.71
N LEU A 49 -0.75 -9.06 7.54
CA LEU A 49 -1.86 -8.13 7.74
C LEU A 49 -1.93 -7.80 9.23
N VAL A 50 -1.74 -6.52 9.58
CA VAL A 50 -1.68 -6.05 10.97
C VAL A 50 -2.84 -5.13 11.34
N GLY A 51 -3.64 -4.72 10.36
CA GLY A 51 -4.98 -4.23 10.60
C GLY A 51 -5.62 -3.58 9.39
N MET A 52 -6.74 -2.89 9.64
CA MET A 52 -7.53 -2.23 8.62
C MET A 52 -8.08 -0.88 9.08
N GLY A 53 -8.26 0.01 8.10
CA GLY A 53 -9.01 1.25 8.21
C GLY A 53 -10.04 1.37 7.09
N PRO A 54 -10.79 2.49 7.04
CA PRO A 54 -11.76 2.74 5.98
C PRO A 54 -11.09 2.80 4.60
N GLY A 55 -11.26 1.75 3.79
CA GLY A 55 -10.66 1.65 2.46
C GLY A 55 -9.15 1.38 2.43
N THR A 56 -8.53 1.13 3.60
CA THR A 56 -7.09 0.87 3.74
C THR A 56 -6.83 -0.44 4.49
N ILE A 57 -5.74 -1.12 4.12
CA ILE A 57 -5.15 -2.19 4.91
C ILE A 57 -3.75 -1.79 5.37
N ALA A 58 -3.35 -2.29 6.54
CA ALA A 58 -2.01 -2.13 7.06
C ALA A 58 -1.26 -3.46 6.99
N VAL A 59 -0.14 -3.50 6.29
CA VAL A 59 0.69 -4.70 6.12
C VAL A 59 2.11 -4.44 6.62
N LYS A 60 2.58 -5.26 7.55
CA LYS A 60 3.99 -5.27 7.96
C LYS A 60 4.78 -6.07 6.93
N ALA A 61 5.63 -5.41 6.15
CA ALA A 61 6.39 -6.05 5.09
C ALA A 61 7.40 -7.04 5.67
N GLU A 62 7.52 -8.20 5.05
CA GLU A 62 8.50 -9.23 5.39
C GLU A 62 9.46 -9.47 4.23
N GLU A 63 8.94 -9.54 3.00
CA GLU A 63 9.71 -9.90 1.80
C GLU A 63 9.16 -9.21 0.55
N GLY A 64 9.89 -9.23 -0.58
CA GLY A 64 9.46 -8.63 -1.85
C GLY A 64 9.63 -7.11 -1.96
N VAL A 65 10.13 -6.47 -0.89
CA VAL A 65 10.46 -5.04 -0.82
C VAL A 65 11.97 -4.85 -0.63
N SER A 66 12.48 -3.65 -0.89
CA SER A 66 13.89 -3.32 -0.58
C SER A 66 14.19 -3.50 0.92
N ILE A 67 15.44 -3.79 1.26
CA ILE A 67 15.85 -4.13 2.64
C ILE A 67 15.49 -3.04 3.66
N GLU A 68 15.47 -1.77 3.23
CA GLU A 68 15.10 -0.62 4.06
C GLU A 68 13.61 -0.61 4.46
N PHE A 69 12.79 -1.35 3.72
CA PHE A 69 11.34 -1.49 3.92
C PHE A 69 10.94 -2.77 4.66
N VAL A 70 11.86 -3.72 4.83
CA VAL A 70 11.57 -4.96 5.57
C VAL A 70 11.26 -4.61 7.02
N GLY A 71 10.18 -5.17 7.55
CA GLY A 71 9.66 -4.89 8.89
C GLY A 71 8.85 -3.59 9.00
N ARG A 72 8.81 -2.74 7.96
CA ARG A 72 8.02 -1.50 7.94
C ARG A 72 6.54 -1.79 7.70
N ARG A 73 5.69 -0.92 8.25
CA ARG A 73 4.23 -0.98 8.05
C ARG A 73 3.83 -0.13 6.85
N PHE A 74 3.14 -0.74 5.89
CA PHE A 74 2.59 -0.12 4.71
C PHE A 74 1.09 0.08 4.88
N TYR A 75 0.60 1.29 4.58
CA TYR A 75 -0.82 1.59 4.48
C TYR A 75 -1.19 1.61 3.00
N ILE A 76 -2.04 0.67 2.60
CA ILE A 76 -2.35 0.36 1.21
C ILE A 76 -3.84 0.58 1.00
N LEU A 77 -4.21 1.38 0.00
CA LEU A 77 -5.61 1.49 -0.38
C LEU A 77 -6.07 0.22 -1.07
N VAL A 78 -7.23 -0.30 -0.63
CA VAL A 78 -7.79 -1.57 -1.11
C VAL A 78 -8.02 -1.58 -2.62
N ASP A 79 -8.34 -0.44 -3.21
CA ASP A 79 -8.61 -0.30 -4.64
C ASP A 79 -7.35 -0.27 -5.52
N THR A 80 -6.15 -0.24 -4.92
CA THR A 80 -4.86 -0.32 -5.64
C THR A 80 -4.26 -1.73 -5.67
N ILE A 81 -4.96 -2.69 -5.03
CA ILE A 81 -4.57 -4.10 -5.00
C ILE A 81 -5.01 -4.74 -6.31
N ALA A 82 -4.05 -5.09 -7.16
CA ALA A 82 -4.31 -5.78 -8.42
C ALA A 82 -4.62 -7.26 -8.19
N ALA A 83 -3.92 -7.89 -7.25
CA ALA A 83 -4.20 -9.25 -6.80
C ALA A 83 -3.66 -9.46 -5.40
N PHE A 84 -4.22 -10.43 -4.67
CA PHE A 84 -3.73 -10.81 -3.36
C PHE A 84 -3.96 -12.29 -3.09
N PHE A 85 -3.20 -12.83 -2.15
CA PHE A 85 -3.40 -14.17 -1.59
C PHE A 85 -3.18 -14.13 -0.09
N ILE A 86 -4.13 -14.62 0.69
CA ILE A 86 -4.04 -14.67 2.16
C ILE A 86 -3.65 -16.10 2.53
N GLU A 87 -2.63 -16.22 3.37
CA GLU A 87 -2.13 -17.52 3.82
C GLU A 87 -3.22 -18.34 4.50
N GLU A 88 -3.34 -19.59 4.05
CA GLU A 88 -4.20 -20.60 4.66
C GLU A 88 -3.34 -21.74 5.21
N PRO A 89 -3.80 -22.46 6.25
CA PRO A 89 -3.03 -23.55 6.85
C PRO A 89 -2.55 -24.60 5.84
N ASP A 90 -3.38 -24.89 4.83
CA ASP A 90 -3.10 -25.89 3.80
C ASP A 90 -2.27 -25.33 2.62
N HIS A 91 -2.13 -24.00 2.53
CA HIS A 91 -1.48 -23.30 1.42
C HIS A 91 -0.57 -22.18 1.97
N PRO A 92 0.57 -22.54 2.58
CA PRO A 92 1.50 -21.57 3.15
C PRO A 92 2.14 -20.72 2.05
N ILE A 93 2.40 -19.45 2.36
CA ILE A 93 3.15 -18.58 1.46
C ILE A 93 4.64 -18.95 1.56
N PRO A 94 5.29 -19.34 0.45
CA PRO A 94 6.70 -19.71 0.48
C PRO A 94 7.57 -18.49 0.79
N SER A 95 8.56 -18.66 1.68
CA SER A 95 9.60 -17.65 1.91
C SER A 95 10.59 -17.61 0.75
N LEU A 96 10.81 -16.41 0.21
CA LEU A 96 11.84 -16.07 -0.77
C LEU A 96 13.26 -16.25 -0.21
N SER A 97 13.42 -16.21 1.11
CA SER A 97 14.69 -16.50 1.80
C SER A 97 15.20 -17.94 1.61
N ASN A 98 14.35 -18.86 1.13
CA ASN A 98 14.75 -20.24 0.78
C ASN A 98 15.37 -20.35 -0.62
N ILE A 99 15.52 -19.25 -1.35
CA ILE A 99 16.32 -19.17 -2.57
C ILE A 99 17.77 -18.96 -2.12
N PRO A 100 18.73 -19.82 -2.53
CA PRO A 100 20.12 -19.67 -2.09
C PRO A 100 20.62 -18.26 -2.43
N PRO A 101 21.26 -17.56 -1.47
CA PRO A 101 21.68 -16.19 -1.69
C PRO A 101 22.69 -16.14 -2.83
N THR A 102 22.50 -15.22 -3.77
CA THR A 102 23.54 -14.85 -4.72
C THR A 102 24.74 -14.30 -3.92
N PRO A 103 25.95 -14.86 -4.07
CA PRO A 103 27.10 -14.42 -3.29
C PRO A 103 27.42 -12.95 -3.63
N GLY A 104 27.34 -12.04 -2.67
CA GLY A 104 27.88 -10.68 -2.86
C GLY A 104 27.32 -9.52 -2.04
N LEU A 105 26.12 -9.61 -1.45
CA LEU A 105 25.54 -8.46 -0.73
C LEU A 105 25.77 -8.56 0.79
N ARG A 106 26.68 -7.74 1.33
CA ARG A 106 26.79 -7.49 2.78
C ARG A 106 25.90 -6.31 3.15
N ALA A 107 24.96 -6.53 4.06
CA ALA A 107 24.20 -5.45 4.69
C ALA A 107 25.11 -4.68 5.64
N SER A 108 25.24 -3.36 5.42
CA SER A 108 25.86 -2.44 6.37
C SER A 108 24.80 -1.98 7.37
N GLU A 109 25.06 -2.23 8.65
CA GLU A 109 24.27 -1.68 9.76
C GLU A 109 24.43 -0.15 9.77
N ALA A 110 23.31 0.58 9.78
CA ALA A 110 23.30 2.03 9.95
C ALA A 110 22.39 2.41 11.13
N THR A 111 23.07 2.89 12.15
CA THR A 111 22.71 3.69 13.31
C THR A 111 21.33 4.37 13.27
N ALA A 112 20.55 4.10 14.31
CA ALA A 112 19.29 4.75 14.61
C ALA A 112 19.47 6.24 14.92
N ASP A 113 18.72 7.09 14.22
CA ASP A 113 18.40 8.43 14.69
C ASP A 113 16.87 8.60 14.72
N ARG A 114 16.37 8.93 15.91
CA ARG A 114 15.00 9.22 16.36
C ARG A 114 13.86 8.72 15.44
N SER A 115 13.60 7.41 15.48
CA SER A 115 12.39 6.81 14.93
C SER A 115 11.20 7.01 15.88
N VAL A 116 10.12 7.61 15.38
CA VAL A 116 8.77 7.26 15.87
C VAL A 116 8.61 5.75 15.67
N SER A 117 8.25 5.02 16.72
CA SER A 117 8.06 3.57 16.68
C SER A 117 7.01 3.23 15.62
N ASP A 118 7.36 2.42 14.62
CA ASP A 118 6.41 1.87 13.61
C ASP A 118 5.23 1.11 14.27
N ASP A 119 5.34 0.79 15.56
CA ASP A 119 4.31 0.12 16.34
C ASP A 119 3.19 1.04 16.85
N ASP A 120 3.38 2.37 16.91
CA ASP A 120 2.40 3.30 17.51
C ASP A 120 1.32 3.83 16.55
N VAL A 121 1.42 3.53 15.25
CA VAL A 121 0.45 4.00 14.25
C VAL A 121 -0.66 2.95 14.05
N ASP A 122 -1.79 3.14 14.74
CA ASP A 122 -2.99 2.29 14.62
C ASP A 122 -3.43 2.20 13.14
N PRO A 123 -3.66 0.98 12.62
CA PRO A 123 -4.21 0.75 11.28
C PRO A 123 -5.55 1.45 10.99
N ARG A 124 -6.29 1.87 12.02
CA ARG A 124 -7.53 2.64 11.92
C ARG A 124 -7.30 4.13 11.64
N TYR A 125 -6.06 4.61 11.70
CA TYR A 125 -5.77 6.03 11.57
C TYR A 125 -5.85 6.52 10.13
N ASN A 126 -6.49 7.68 9.98
CA ASN A 126 -6.54 8.45 8.75
C ASN A 126 -5.33 9.41 8.71
N LEU A 127 -4.95 9.89 7.52
CA LEU A 127 -3.85 10.83 7.25
C LEU A 127 -3.81 12.02 8.22
N LEU A 128 -4.95 12.45 8.75
CA LEU A 128 -5.10 13.47 9.79
C LEU A 128 -4.16 13.31 10.99
N GLN A 129 -3.84 12.08 11.38
CA GLN A 129 -2.99 11.84 12.55
C GLN A 129 -1.50 11.83 12.24
N LEU A 130 -1.14 11.73 10.96
CA LEU A 130 0.23 11.76 10.48
C LEU A 130 0.65 13.20 10.11
N VAL A 131 -0.22 14.18 10.34
CA VAL A 131 0.08 15.60 10.13
C VAL A 131 1.29 16.00 10.99
N GLY A 132 2.26 16.67 10.35
CA GLY A 132 3.55 17.05 10.90
C GLY A 132 4.65 16.00 10.68
N GLN A 133 4.33 14.80 10.18
CA GLN A 133 5.31 13.73 9.97
C GLN A 133 5.83 13.70 8.53
N THR A 134 7.06 13.18 8.37
CA THR A 134 7.63 12.88 7.06
C THR A 134 7.21 11.48 6.62
N LEU A 135 6.53 11.43 5.48
CA LEU A 135 6.00 10.20 4.89
C LEU A 135 6.57 10.01 3.49
N LEU A 136 6.71 8.75 3.09
CA LEU A 136 6.85 8.36 1.70
C LEU A 136 5.44 8.17 1.14
N PHE A 137 5.16 8.84 0.04
CA PHE A 137 3.94 8.69 -0.75
C PHE A 137 4.29 8.04 -2.08
N VAL A 138 3.52 7.00 -2.42
CA VAL A 138 3.48 6.45 -3.77
C VAL A 138 2.15 6.88 -4.36
N LEU A 139 2.22 7.66 -5.43
CA LEU A 139 1.02 8.09 -6.13
C LEU A 139 0.63 7.08 -7.20
N ARG A 140 -0.65 7.07 -7.57
CA ARG A 140 -1.15 6.30 -8.70
C ARG A 140 -0.42 6.71 -9.98
N PRO A 141 -0.15 5.78 -10.88
CA PRO A 141 0.37 6.06 -12.21
C PRO A 141 -0.77 6.63 -13.06
N GLU A 142 -1.20 7.87 -12.82
CA GLU A 142 -1.74 8.62 -13.94
C GLU A 142 -0.57 8.85 -14.89
N GLN A 143 -0.68 8.42 -16.14
CA GLN A 143 0.34 8.64 -17.16
C GLN A 143 0.55 10.16 -17.35
N LEU A 144 1.34 10.77 -16.49
CA LEU A 144 2.08 11.98 -16.82
C LEU A 144 3.19 11.50 -17.75
N ALA A 145 2.84 11.32 -19.02
CA ALA A 145 3.76 11.08 -20.12
C ALA A 145 4.56 12.36 -20.38
N ILE A 146 5.36 12.78 -19.40
CA ILE A 146 6.33 13.84 -19.59
C ILE A 146 7.48 13.20 -20.37
N LEU A 147 7.65 13.62 -21.63
CA LEU A 147 8.74 13.16 -22.52
C LEU A 147 8.71 11.66 -22.87
N GLY A 148 7.53 11.04 -22.91
CA GLY A 148 7.37 9.64 -23.34
C GLY A 148 7.83 8.61 -22.30
N GLN A 149 8.04 9.03 -21.05
CA GLN A 149 8.30 8.13 -19.93
C GLN A 149 7.07 8.07 -19.02
N THR A 150 6.64 6.86 -18.65
CA THR A 150 5.57 6.67 -17.66
C THR A 150 6.11 7.05 -16.30
N PHE A 151 5.70 8.23 -15.84
CA PHE A 151 6.09 8.75 -14.55
C PHE A 151 5.33 8.06 -13.42
N ARG A 152 6.05 7.60 -12.39
CA ARG A 152 5.46 7.12 -11.14
C ARG A 152 5.96 8.00 -10.01
N PRO A 153 5.16 8.95 -9.49
CA PRO A 153 5.62 9.83 -8.42
C PRO A 153 5.77 9.01 -7.13
N ILE A 154 6.99 8.60 -6.82
CA ILE A 154 7.37 8.27 -5.44
C ILE A 154 7.98 9.55 -4.88
N CYS A 155 7.43 10.07 -3.79
CA CYS A 155 7.97 11.23 -3.13
C CYS A 155 8.06 11.04 -1.63
N VAL A 156 9.03 11.70 -1.02
CA VAL A 156 9.16 11.81 0.43
C VAL A 156 8.82 13.25 0.78
N ALA A 157 7.82 13.45 1.64
CA ALA A 157 7.31 14.78 1.96
C ALA A 157 6.82 14.85 3.40
N THR A 158 6.77 16.07 3.94
CA THR A 158 6.12 16.34 5.23
C THR A 158 4.64 16.60 4.99
N LEU A 159 3.78 15.88 5.71
CA LEU A 159 2.33 16.08 5.64
C LEU A 159 1.94 17.31 6.47
N GLU A 160 1.65 18.45 5.84
CA GLU A 160 1.29 19.69 6.56
C GLU A 160 -0.17 19.72 6.99
N ALA A 161 -1.06 19.15 6.17
CA ALA A 161 -2.48 19.06 6.47
C ALA A 161 -3.12 17.90 5.71
N ALA A 162 -4.12 17.26 6.32
CA ALA A 162 -5.00 16.33 5.64
C ALA A 162 -6.43 16.88 5.68
N ALA A 163 -7.06 16.96 4.52
CA ALA A 163 -8.46 17.29 4.34
C ALA A 163 -9.24 16.05 3.90
N ALA A 164 -10.55 16.19 3.72
CA ALA A 164 -11.42 15.08 3.31
C ALA A 164 -11.06 14.54 1.91
N ASP A 165 -10.63 15.43 1.01
CA ASP A 165 -10.43 15.17 -0.42
C ASP A 165 -8.97 15.29 -0.87
N TYR A 166 -8.11 15.98 -0.13
CA TYR A 166 -6.70 16.13 -0.45
C TYR A 166 -5.79 16.16 0.79
N VAL A 167 -4.49 15.97 0.56
CA VAL A 167 -3.43 16.30 1.50
C VAL A 167 -2.58 17.44 0.98
N ARG A 168 -2.05 18.24 1.90
CA ARG A 168 -1.06 19.27 1.62
C ARG A 168 0.31 18.79 2.09
N LEU A 169 1.25 18.73 1.16
CA LEU A 169 2.60 18.23 1.35
C LEU A 169 3.61 19.37 1.22
N SER A 170 4.62 19.42 2.09
CA SER A 170 5.77 20.31 1.94
C SER A 170 7.08 19.57 1.98
N THR A 171 8.15 20.25 1.56
CA THR A 171 9.49 19.64 1.43
C THR A 171 9.43 18.38 0.55
N VAL A 172 8.69 18.47 -0.56
CA VAL A 172 8.44 17.29 -1.41
C VAL A 172 9.71 16.95 -2.18
N ASN A 173 10.40 15.90 -1.76
CA ASN A 173 11.49 15.31 -2.52
C ASN A 173 10.92 14.26 -3.47
N ILE A 174 10.90 14.58 -4.77
CA ILE A 174 10.47 13.61 -5.79
C ILE A 174 11.66 12.69 -6.06
N ARG A 175 11.50 11.41 -5.77
CA ARG A 175 12.57 10.42 -5.87
C ARG A 175 12.71 9.99 -7.33
N TRP A 176 13.55 10.72 -8.06
CA TRP A 176 14.02 10.35 -9.40
C TRP A 176 15.38 9.69 -9.37
N SER A 177 15.59 8.71 -10.24
CA SER A 177 16.91 8.11 -10.47
C SER A 177 17.94 9.13 -10.94
N SER A 178 17.51 10.13 -11.73
CA SER A 178 18.36 11.19 -12.29
C SER A 178 18.51 12.43 -11.40
N ALA A 179 17.66 12.61 -10.38
CA ALA A 179 17.67 13.79 -9.50
C ALA A 179 17.22 13.44 -8.08
N PRO A 180 18.00 12.62 -7.34
CA PRO A 180 17.57 12.00 -6.08
C PRO A 180 17.38 12.98 -4.91
N GLU A 181 17.91 14.20 -5.02
CA GLU A 181 17.88 15.23 -3.97
C GLU A 181 17.02 16.44 -4.32
N TRP A 182 16.33 16.43 -5.45
CA TRP A 182 15.54 17.59 -5.86
C TRP A 182 14.31 17.75 -4.96
N VAL A 183 14.19 18.91 -4.31
CA VAL A 183 13.05 19.27 -3.45
C VAL A 183 12.19 20.29 -4.19
N PHE A 184 10.91 19.99 -4.32
CA PHE A 184 9.94 20.90 -4.92
C PHE A 184 9.82 22.16 -4.05
N PRO A 185 9.97 23.37 -4.63
CA PRO A 185 10.07 24.61 -3.86
C PRO A 185 8.73 25.08 -3.27
N THR A 186 7.61 24.54 -3.75
CA THR A 186 6.25 24.91 -3.36
C THR A 186 5.53 23.73 -2.70
N PRO A 187 4.64 23.96 -1.72
CA PRO A 187 3.77 22.89 -1.22
C PRO A 187 2.93 22.28 -2.36
N LEU A 188 2.76 20.96 -2.33
CA LEU A 188 1.91 20.24 -3.27
C LEU A 188 0.59 19.86 -2.61
N PHE A 189 -0.49 19.99 -3.36
CA PHE A 189 -1.81 19.48 -3.00
C PHE A 189 -2.02 18.18 -3.77
N VAL A 190 -2.17 17.07 -3.06
CA VAL A 190 -2.35 15.75 -3.65
C VAL A 190 -3.74 15.26 -3.29
N PRO A 191 -4.62 14.99 -4.27
CA PRO A 191 -5.92 14.38 -3.98
C PRO A 191 -5.74 13.04 -3.28
N ASN A 192 -6.60 12.74 -2.31
CA ASN A 192 -6.56 11.47 -1.57
C ASN A 192 -6.70 10.26 -2.51
N THR A 193 -7.46 10.44 -3.61
CA THR A 193 -7.64 9.43 -4.66
C THR A 193 -6.36 9.14 -5.45
N GLN A 194 -5.39 10.05 -5.45
CA GLN A 194 -4.11 9.85 -6.15
C GLN A 194 -3.06 9.17 -5.30
N ILE A 195 -3.26 9.05 -3.99
CA ILE A 195 -2.36 8.30 -3.11
C ILE A 195 -2.66 6.82 -3.31
N ALA A 196 -1.64 5.98 -3.46
CA ALA A 196 -1.81 4.53 -3.54
C ALA A 196 -1.28 3.83 -2.30
N VAL A 197 -0.07 4.23 -1.88
CA VAL A 197 0.62 3.71 -0.71
C VAL A 197 1.23 4.87 0.05
N PHE A 198 1.19 4.81 1.38
CA PHE A 198 1.96 5.71 2.22
C PHE A 198 2.52 5.01 3.45
N LEU A 199 3.63 5.53 3.98
CA LEU A 199 4.26 5.07 5.21
C LEU A 199 5.16 6.16 5.82
N PRO A 200 5.35 6.16 7.15
CA PRO A 200 6.42 6.92 7.78
C PRO A 200 7.78 6.56 7.16
N PHE A 201 8.53 7.57 6.74
CA PHE A 201 9.80 7.36 6.07
C PHE A 201 10.75 8.52 6.29
N SER A 202 11.98 8.23 6.69
CA SER A 202 13.01 9.27 6.82
C SER A 202 13.53 9.70 5.45
N ARG A 203 13.63 11.02 5.26
CA ARG A 203 14.22 11.64 4.05
C ARG A 203 15.69 11.27 3.82
N ASP A 204 16.39 10.85 4.87
CA ASP A 204 17.81 10.53 4.83
C ASP A 204 18.07 9.12 4.28
N ILE A 205 17.04 8.26 4.26
CA ILE A 205 17.12 6.93 3.66
C ILE A 205 17.19 7.08 2.14
N ARG A 206 18.29 6.58 1.56
CA ARG A 206 18.53 6.52 0.12
C ARG A 206 17.79 5.32 -0.45
N PHE A 207 17.09 5.51 -1.56
CA PHE A 207 16.64 4.36 -2.35
C PHE A 207 17.88 3.75 -3.02
N PRO A 208 18.13 2.45 -2.87
CA PRO A 208 19.11 1.80 -3.72
C PRO A 208 18.59 1.91 -5.15
N LEU A 209 19.26 2.74 -5.96
CA LEU A 209 19.07 2.71 -7.40
C LEU A 209 19.62 1.37 -7.84
N ALA A 210 18.75 0.46 -8.30
CA ALA A 210 19.20 -0.71 -9.03
C ALA A 210 20.05 -0.17 -10.20
N GLN A 211 21.36 -0.47 -10.15
CA GLN A 211 22.30 -0.15 -11.21
C GLN A 211 21.99 -1.01 -12.45
#